data_AF-A0A7X1WMX2-F1
#
_entry.id   AF-A0A7X1WMX2-F1
#
_cell.length_a   1.000
_cell.length_b   1.000
_cell.length_c   1.000
_cell.angle_alpha   90.00
_cell.angle_beta   90.00
_cell.angle_gamma   90.00
#
_symmetry.space_group_name_H-M   'P 1'
#
loop_
_entity.id
_entity.type
_entity.pdbx_description
1 polymer ?
#
loop_
_entity_poly.entity_id
_entity_poly.type
_entity_poly.pdbx_seq_one_letter_code
_entity_poly.pdbx_strand_id
1 'polypeptide(L)'
;MAAEMTDSRSARFALRCSNFAERWFPDSWVFAAVAVIVVALATLIMGAKPTDAAMAFGDGFWSLIPFTMQMAFVVIGGYVVASSPPAVKLIDKLAKVPKNGRQAVCWVALISMVASLLNWGLSLVFGGLLVRALARRTNLRMDYRAAGAAAYLG
;
A
#
# COMPACT_ATOMS: atom_id res chain seq x y z
N MET A 1 28.91 3.79 -8.13
CA MET A 1 28.05 2.59 -8.23
C MET A 1 26.56 2.97 -8.35
N ALA A 2 26.23 3.98 -9.16
CA ALA A 2 24.84 4.40 -9.44
C ALA A 2 24.49 4.32 -10.95
N ALA A 3 25.48 4.07 -11.81
CA ALA A 3 25.34 4.07 -13.26
C ALA A 3 24.86 2.74 -13.87
N GLU A 4 24.95 1.61 -13.14
CA GLU A 4 24.54 0.29 -13.68
C GLU A 4 23.05 -0.02 -13.51
N MET A 5 22.31 0.74 -12.70
CA MET A 5 20.89 0.45 -12.44
C MET A 5 19.97 0.70 -13.65
N THR A 6 20.44 1.46 -14.63
CA THR A 6 19.69 1.84 -15.84
C THR A 6 19.70 0.77 -16.94
N ASP A 7 20.44 -0.34 -16.80
CA ASP A 7 20.71 -1.22 -17.93
C ASP A 7 19.98 -2.57 -17.95
N SER A 8 19.36 -2.97 -16.85
CA SER A 8 18.55 -4.20 -16.84
C SER A 8 17.27 -4.02 -17.65
N ARG A 9 16.94 -5.00 -18.50
CA ARG A 9 15.67 -5.03 -19.27
C ARG A 9 14.45 -4.88 -18.37
N SER A 10 14.47 -5.47 -17.16
CA SER A 10 13.36 -5.38 -16.21
C SER A 10 13.23 -3.98 -15.59
N ALA A 11 14.36 -3.30 -15.32
CA ALA A 11 14.35 -1.94 -14.79
C ALA A 11 13.79 -0.95 -15.83
N ARG A 12 14.21 -1.07 -17.10
CA ARG A 12 13.65 -0.26 -18.20
C ARG A 12 12.16 -0.51 -18.41
N PHE A 13 11.72 -1.77 -18.29
CA PHE A 13 10.30 -2.10 -18.37
C PHE A 13 9.50 -1.45 -17.23
N ALA A 14 9.96 -1.59 -15.98
CA ALA A 14 9.29 -0.99 -14.82
C ALA A 14 9.18 0.54 -14.94
N LEU A 15 10.24 1.21 -15.38
CA LEU A 15 10.24 2.67 -15.60
C LEU A 15 9.26 3.08 -16.71
N ARG A 16 9.17 2.31 -17.80
CA ARG A 16 8.18 2.56 -18.86
C ARG A 16 6.75 2.43 -18.35
N CYS A 17 6.47 1.43 -17.52
CA CYS A 17 5.16 1.28 -16.89
C CYS A 17 4.83 2.45 -15.95
N SER A 18 5.78 2.89 -15.11
CA SER A 18 5.60 4.05 -14.22
C SER A 18 5.30 5.32 -15.01
N ASN A 19 6.13 5.64 -16.01
CA ASN A 19 5.95 6.84 -16.82
C ASN A 19 4.63 6.84 -17.61
N PHE A 20 4.17 5.67 -18.05
CA PHE A 20 2.86 5.55 -18.69
C PHE A 20 1.74 5.83 -17.69
N ALA A 21 1.79 5.21 -16.50
CA ALA A 21 0.79 5.42 -15.45
C ALA A 21 0.75 6.88 -14.99
N GLU A 22 1.89 7.49 -14.69
CA GLU A 22 1.98 8.89 -14.25
C GLU A 22 1.42 9.88 -15.29
N ARG A 23 1.56 9.57 -16.59
CA ARG A 23 1.10 10.45 -17.66
C ARG A 23 -0.39 10.31 -17.98
N TRP A 24 -0.94 9.11 -17.84
CA TRP A 24 -2.28 8.79 -18.33
C TRP A 24 -3.30 8.52 -17.24
N PHE A 25 -2.86 8.15 -16.03
CA PHE A 25 -3.77 7.81 -14.94
C PHE A 25 -4.32 9.10 -14.31
N PRO A 26 -5.62 9.40 -14.47
CA PRO A 26 -6.22 10.59 -13.89
C PRO A 26 -6.17 10.56 -12.37
N ASP A 27 -6.23 11.75 -11.77
CA ASP A 27 -6.41 11.84 -10.34
C ASP A 27 -7.73 11.16 -9.89
N SER A 28 -7.69 10.51 -8.73
CA SER A 28 -8.85 9.83 -8.14
C SER A 28 -10.10 10.72 -8.01
N TRP A 29 -9.92 12.02 -7.77
CA TRP A 29 -11.00 13.00 -7.69
C TRP A 29 -11.73 13.16 -9.02
N VAL A 30 -11.03 13.07 -10.16
CA VAL A 30 -11.65 13.17 -11.50
C VAL A 30 -12.64 12.04 -11.70
N PHE A 31 -12.26 10.81 -11.34
CA PHE A 31 -13.16 9.67 -11.41
C PHE A 31 -14.38 9.84 -10.52
N ALA A 32 -14.21 10.34 -9.29
CA ALA A 32 -15.31 10.62 -8.39
C ALA A 32 -16.26 11.68 -8.97
N ALA A 33 -15.74 12.79 -9.49
CA ALA A 33 -16.53 13.85 -10.10
C ALA A 33 -17.33 13.37 -11.32
N VAL A 34 -16.68 12.62 -12.22
CA VAL A 34 -17.35 12.02 -13.39
C VAL A 34 -18.42 11.04 -12.94
N ALA A 35 -18.15 10.19 -11.95
CA ALA A 35 -19.15 9.24 -11.42
C ALA A 35 -20.38 9.97 -10.86
N VAL A 36 -20.20 11.07 -10.12
CA VAL A 36 -21.31 11.88 -9.61
C VAL A 36 -22.16 12.44 -10.75
N ILE A 37 -21.53 13.00 -11.79
CA ILE A 37 -22.23 13.54 -12.95
C ILE A 37 -23.00 12.43 -13.68
N VAL A 38 -22.36 11.30 -13.94
CA VAL A 38 -22.97 10.16 -14.67
C VAL A 38 -24.15 9.60 -13.89
N VAL A 39 -24.01 9.39 -12.57
CA VAL A 39 -25.09 8.88 -11.72
C VAL A 39 -26.23 9.90 -11.62
N ALA A 40 -25.94 11.19 -11.47
CA ALA A 40 -26.96 12.24 -11.42
C ALA A 40 -27.75 12.33 -12.74
N LEU A 41 -27.08 12.25 -13.90
CA LEU A 41 -27.76 12.23 -15.19
C LEU A 41 -28.60 10.96 -15.36
N ALA A 42 -28.07 9.80 -14.97
CA ALA A 42 -28.78 8.53 -15.07
C ALA A 42 -30.07 8.53 -14.23
N THR A 43 -30.05 9.05 -13.01
CA THR A 43 -31.24 9.11 -12.15
C THR A 43 -32.31 10.05 -12.70
N LEU A 44 -31.90 11.20 -13.26
CA LEU A 44 -32.82 12.14 -13.90
C LEU A 44 -33.46 11.53 -15.17
N ILE A 45 -32.69 10.83 -16.00
CA ILE A 45 -33.20 10.14 -17.19
C ILE A 45 -34.22 9.06 -16.81
N MET A 46 -34.05 8.40 -15.66
CA MET A 46 -35.02 7.43 -15.11
C MET A 46 -36.27 8.07 -14.50
N GLY A 47 -36.39 9.40 -14.51
CA GLY A 47 -37.58 10.13 -14.05
C GLY A 47 -37.56 10.53 -12.57
N ALA A 48 -36.43 10.42 -11.88
CA ALA A 48 -36.29 10.93 -10.51
C ALA A 48 -36.37 12.47 -10.50
N LYS A 49 -36.91 13.04 -9.42
CA LYS A 49 -36.88 14.50 -9.25
C LYS A 49 -35.44 14.96 -8.93
N PRO A 50 -35.02 16.15 -9.39
CA PRO A 50 -33.69 16.69 -9.06
C PRO A 50 -33.43 16.79 -7.55
N THR A 51 -34.46 17.07 -6.76
CA THR A 51 -34.39 17.11 -5.29
C THR A 51 -34.02 15.75 -4.70
N ASP A 52 -34.60 14.68 -5.23
CA ASP A 52 -34.42 13.33 -4.71
C ASP A 52 -33.00 12.84 -5.02
N ALA A 53 -32.48 13.16 -6.21
CA ALA A 53 -31.09 12.89 -6.58
C ALA A 53 -30.09 13.66 -5.69
N ALA A 54 -30.36 14.94 -5.39
CA ALA A 54 -29.50 15.74 -4.52
C ALA A 54 -29.50 15.25 -3.06
N MET A 55 -30.68 14.89 -2.53
CA MET A 55 -30.82 14.32 -1.18
C MET A 55 -30.08 12.98 -1.07
N ALA A 56 -30.27 12.07 -2.04
CA ALA A 56 -29.60 10.78 -2.04
C ALA A 56 -28.07 10.91 -2.10
N PHE A 57 -27.55 11.85 -2.89
CA PHE A 57 -26.11 12.16 -2.90
C PHE A 57 -25.64 12.68 -1.53
N GLY A 58 -26.36 13.64 -0.94
CA GLY A 58 -26.04 14.21 0.37
C GLY A 58 -25.99 13.14 1.46
N ASP A 59 -27.01 12.30 1.56
CA ASP A 59 -27.09 11.21 2.54
C ASP A 59 -25.91 10.24 2.40
N GLY A 60 -25.56 9.88 1.16
CA GLY A 60 -24.39 9.06 0.86
C GLY A 60 -23.08 9.74 1.23
N PHE A 61 -22.91 11.03 0.93
CA PHE A 61 -21.70 11.79 1.23
C PHE A 61 -21.39 11.82 2.73
N TRP A 62 -22.41 12.00 3.58
CA TRP A 62 -22.22 12.01 5.04
C TRP A 62 -21.71 10.67 5.59
N SER A 63 -22.01 9.55 4.93
CA SER A 63 -21.46 8.24 5.30
C SER A 63 -19.94 8.09 5.06
N LEU A 64 -19.35 8.95 4.22
CA LEU A 64 -17.91 8.96 3.96
C LEU A 64 -17.11 9.48 5.16
N ILE A 65 -17.70 10.29 6.03
CA ILE A 65 -17.01 10.80 7.24
C ILE A 65 -16.66 9.66 8.21
N PRO A 66 -17.61 8.84 8.68
CA PRO A 66 -17.26 7.70 9.54
C PRO A 66 -16.37 6.70 8.81
N PHE A 67 -16.54 6.49 7.50
CA PHE A 67 -15.65 5.63 6.70
C PHE A 67 -14.20 6.15 6.68
N THR A 68 -13.99 7.44 6.40
CA THR A 68 -12.65 8.04 6.39
C THR A 68 -12.02 8.02 7.78
N MET A 69 -12.80 8.25 8.83
CA MET A 69 -12.33 8.09 10.22
C MET A 69 -11.87 6.66 10.51
N GLN A 70 -12.66 5.65 10.13
CA GLN A 70 -12.28 4.24 10.28
C GLN A 70 -10.98 3.93 9.55
N MET A 71 -10.84 4.38 8.30
CA MET A 71 -9.62 4.18 7.52
C MET A 71 -8.41 4.91 8.12
N ALA A 72 -8.60 6.11 8.67
CA ALA A 72 -7.55 6.84 9.38
C ALA A 72 -7.05 6.06 10.61
N PHE A 73 -7.97 5.51 11.42
CA PHE A 73 -7.60 4.65 12.56
C PHE A 73 -6.89 3.37 12.12
N VAL A 74 -7.30 2.74 11.02
CA VAL A 74 -6.61 1.56 10.47
C VAL A 74 -5.16 1.88 10.14
N VAL A 75 -4.90 2.99 9.46
CA VAL A 75 -3.56 3.43 9.05
C VAL A 75 -2.71 3.85 10.26
N ILE A 76 -3.22 4.77 11.07
CA ILE A 76 -2.49 5.31 12.23
C ILE A 76 -2.24 4.20 13.25
N GLY A 77 -3.26 3.40 13.55
CA GLY A 77 -3.15 2.25 14.44
C GLY A 77 -2.12 1.24 13.94
N GLY A 78 -2.13 0.93 12.64
CA GLY A 78 -1.12 0.08 12.01
C GLY A 78 0.30 0.61 12.21
N TYR A 79 0.53 1.90 11.95
CA TYR A 79 1.83 2.54 12.15
C TYR A 79 2.29 2.57 13.62
N VAL A 80 1.40 2.94 14.54
CA VAL A 80 1.69 3.02 15.97
C VAL A 80 2.07 1.65 16.51
N VAL A 81 1.32 0.60 16.14
CA VAL A 81 1.62 -0.78 16.54
C VAL A 81 2.95 -1.22 15.93
N ALA A 82 3.19 -0.99 14.63
CA ALA A 82 4.43 -1.36 13.95
C ALA A 82 5.68 -0.74 14.60
N SER A 83 5.56 0.50 15.06
CA SER A 83 6.67 1.29 15.62
C SER A 83 6.82 1.13 17.13
N SER A 84 5.95 0.34 17.77
CA SER A 84 5.97 0.14 19.22
C SER A 84 7.18 -0.69 19.68
N PRO A 85 7.67 -0.51 20.92
CA PRO A 85 8.78 -1.30 21.46
C PRO A 85 8.57 -2.83 21.40
N PRO A 86 7.36 -3.36 21.65
CA PRO A 86 7.08 -4.79 21.45
C PRO A 86 7.25 -5.24 19.99
N ALA A 87 6.77 -4.47 19.02
CA ALA A 87 6.90 -4.80 17.60
C ALA A 87 8.35 -4.78 17.14
N VAL A 88 9.14 -3.80 17.58
CA VAL A 88 10.59 -3.76 17.29
C VAL A 88 11.31 -5.00 17.85
N LYS A 89 11.00 -5.40 19.09
CA LYS A 89 11.55 -6.64 19.69
C LYS A 89 11.14 -7.89 18.89
N LEU A 90 9.92 -7.94 18.38
CA LEU A 90 9.45 -9.02 17.53
C LEU A 90 10.20 -9.03 16.19
N ILE A 91 10.36 -7.87 15.54
CA ILE A 91 11.12 -7.71 14.30
C ILE A 91 12.56 -8.20 14.48
N ASP A 92 13.24 -7.82 15.56
CA ASP A 92 14.61 -8.25 15.83
C ASP A 92 14.71 -9.77 16.06
N LYS A 93 13.67 -10.40 16.61
CA LYS A 93 13.58 -11.88 16.71
C LYS A 93 13.37 -12.52 15.34
N LEU A 94 12.42 -12.01 14.56
CA LEU A 94 12.10 -12.50 13.21
C LEU A 94 13.30 -12.36 12.27
N ALA A 95 14.09 -11.28 12.40
CA ALA A 95 15.27 -11.03 11.60
C ALA A 95 16.39 -12.06 11.81
N LYS A 96 16.37 -12.86 12.88
CA LYS A 96 17.35 -13.92 13.15
C LYS A 96 17.02 -15.24 12.44
N VAL A 97 15.79 -15.43 11.98
CA VAL A 97 15.33 -16.69 11.40
C VAL A 97 16.00 -17.00 10.05
N PRO A 98 16.11 -16.06 9.09
CA PRO A 98 16.71 -16.36 7.80
C PRO A 98 18.21 -16.63 7.89
N LYS A 99 18.67 -17.67 7.18
CA LYS A 99 20.07 -18.10 7.13
C LYS A 99 20.80 -17.63 5.86
N ASN A 100 20.07 -17.30 4.80
CA ASN A 100 20.62 -16.82 3.53
C ASN A 100 19.71 -15.75 2.88
N GLY A 101 20.24 -15.03 1.88
CA GLY A 101 19.53 -13.90 1.26
C GLY A 101 18.22 -14.25 0.59
N ARG A 102 18.14 -15.40 -0.11
CA ARG A 102 16.90 -15.85 -0.76
C ARG A 102 15.81 -16.14 0.26
N GLN A 103 16.18 -16.85 1.33
CA GLN A 103 15.28 -17.11 2.45
C GLN A 103 14.81 -15.80 3.10
N ALA A 104 15.68 -14.80 3.21
CA ALA A 104 15.34 -13.51 3.79
C ALA A 104 14.26 -12.77 2.98
N VAL A 105 14.38 -12.76 1.65
CA VAL A 105 13.36 -12.16 0.76
C VAL A 105 12.02 -12.89 0.88
N CYS A 106 12.03 -14.23 0.81
CA CYS A 106 10.81 -15.03 0.99
C CYS A 106 10.19 -14.84 2.38
N TRP A 107 11.03 -14.68 3.40
CA TRP A 107 10.58 -14.44 4.77
C TRP A 107 9.91 -13.09 4.93
N VAL A 108 10.47 -12.03 4.34
CA VAL A 108 9.83 -10.72 4.30
C VAL A 108 8.47 -10.82 3.61
N ALA A 109 8.39 -11.46 2.44
CA ALA A 109 7.13 -11.65 1.71
C ALA A 109 6.07 -12.33 2.59
N LEU A 110 6.43 -13.45 3.23
CA LEU A 110 5.51 -14.19 4.10
C LEU A 110 5.01 -13.35 5.27
N ILE A 111 5.92 -12.67 5.96
CA ILE A 111 5.58 -11.88 7.15
C ILE A 111 4.74 -10.65 6.76
N SER A 112 5.05 -9.98 5.65
CA SER A 112 4.22 -8.90 5.12
C SER A 112 2.81 -9.39 4.77
N MET A 113 2.67 -10.48 4.02
CA MET A 113 1.34 -11.03 3.70
C MET A 113 0.54 -11.39 4.97
N VAL A 114 1.17 -12.03 5.96
CA VAL A 114 0.52 -12.37 7.23
C VAL A 114 0.14 -11.11 8.03
N ALA A 115 1.03 -10.12 8.10
CA ALA A 115 0.74 -8.86 8.77
C ALA A 115 -0.43 -8.12 8.09
N SER A 116 -0.50 -8.15 6.76
CA SER A 116 -1.56 -7.53 5.99
C SER A 116 -2.93 -8.15 6.23
N LEU A 117 -3.00 -9.46 6.50
CA LEU A 117 -4.26 -10.13 6.85
C LEU A 117 -4.84 -9.61 8.18
N LEU A 118 -3.98 -9.14 9.09
CA LEU A 118 -4.41 -8.55 10.35
C LEU A 118 -4.76 -7.07 10.15
N ASN A 119 -3.87 -6.32 9.51
CA ASN A 119 -4.05 -4.91 9.20
C ASN A 119 -3.06 -4.54 8.07
N TRP A 120 -3.58 -4.13 6.93
CA TRP A 120 -2.77 -3.75 5.78
C TRP A 120 -1.88 -2.52 6.06
N GLY A 121 -2.33 -1.56 6.87
CA GLY A 121 -1.52 -0.39 7.29
C GLY A 121 -0.33 -0.77 8.19
N LEU A 122 -0.48 -1.78 9.05
CA LEU A 122 0.60 -2.37 9.86
C LEU A 122 1.66 -2.99 8.96
N SER A 123 1.24 -3.76 7.95
CA SER A 123 2.14 -4.51 7.07
C SER A 123 3.16 -3.61 6.38
N LEU A 124 2.70 -2.50 5.79
CA LEU A 124 3.55 -1.57 5.05
C LEU A 124 4.75 -1.08 5.88
N VAL A 125 4.50 -0.75 7.14
CA VAL A 125 5.52 -0.24 8.05
C VAL A 125 6.37 -1.39 8.62
N PHE A 126 5.71 -2.45 9.07
CA PHE A 126 6.36 -3.61 9.70
C PHE A 126 7.30 -4.33 8.73
N GLY A 127 6.87 -4.56 7.49
CA GLY A 127 7.67 -5.16 6.42
C GLY A 127 8.92 -4.34 6.10
N GLY A 128 8.78 -3.02 5.96
CA GLY A 128 9.91 -2.11 5.76
C GLY A 128 10.92 -2.13 6.92
N LEU A 129 10.43 -2.15 8.16
CA LEU A 129 11.29 -2.25 9.35
C LEU A 129 12.00 -3.62 9.42
N LEU A 130 11.34 -4.71 9.03
CA LEU A 130 11.94 -6.05 8.94
C LEU A 130 13.03 -6.13 7.88
N VAL A 131 12.80 -5.56 6.69
CA VAL A 131 13.82 -5.43 5.63
C VAL A 131 15.04 -4.69 6.16
N ARG A 132 14.83 -3.56 6.85
CA ARG A 132 15.91 -2.79 7.46
C ARG A 132 16.67 -3.59 8.53
N ALA A 133 15.97 -4.37 9.35
CA ALA A 133 16.60 -5.22 10.36
C ALA A 133 17.46 -6.33 9.74
N LEU A 134 16.97 -6.98 8.68
CA LEU A 134 17.72 -7.99 7.92
C LEU A 134 18.93 -7.38 7.21
N ALA A 135 18.80 -6.18 6.64
CA ALA A 135 19.88 -5.49 5.95
C ALA A 135 21.05 -5.08 6.88
N ARG A 136 20.80 -4.92 8.18
CA ARG A 136 21.86 -4.67 9.18
C ARG A 136 22.74 -5.91 9.45
N ARG A 137 22.33 -7.11 9.03
CA ARG A 137 23.10 -8.34 9.24
C ARG A 137 24.21 -8.45 8.18
N THR A 138 25.44 -8.14 8.56
CA THR A 138 26.62 -8.18 7.66
C THR A 138 26.94 -9.58 7.12
N ASN A 139 26.54 -10.62 7.86
CA ASN A 139 26.68 -12.03 7.48
C ASN A 139 25.61 -12.51 6.48
N LEU A 140 24.62 -11.69 6.14
CA LEU A 140 23.52 -12.06 5.27
C LEU A 140 23.59 -11.26 3.96
N ARG A 141 24.01 -11.91 2.87
CA ARG A 141 23.97 -11.31 1.53
C ARG A 141 22.55 -11.35 0.97
N MET A 142 21.73 -10.36 1.33
CA MET A 142 20.36 -10.18 0.87
C MET A 142 20.29 -9.06 -0.18
N ASP A 143 19.56 -9.30 -1.28
CA ASP A 143 19.22 -8.22 -2.21
C ASP A 143 18.18 -7.30 -1.56
N TYR A 144 18.61 -6.09 -1.21
CA TYR A 144 17.78 -5.10 -0.56
C TYR A 144 16.59 -4.64 -1.41
N ARG A 145 16.75 -4.60 -2.74
CA ARG A 145 15.69 -4.19 -3.67
C ARG A 145 14.63 -5.28 -3.76
N ALA A 146 15.05 -6.54 -3.85
CA ALA A 146 14.12 -7.67 -3.84
C ALA A 146 13.38 -7.79 -2.51
N ALA A 147 14.06 -7.56 -1.38
CA ALA A 147 13.43 -7.54 -0.06
C ALA A 147 12.44 -6.37 0.09
N GLY A 148 12.78 -5.18 -0.42
CA GLY A 148 11.86 -4.05 -0.48
C GLY A 148 10.61 -4.36 -1.32
N ALA A 149 10.79 -4.96 -2.49
CA ALA A 149 9.66 -5.41 -3.32
C ALA A 149 8.81 -6.48 -2.61
N ALA A 150 9.45 -7.42 -1.90
CA ALA A 150 8.74 -8.43 -1.11
C ALA A 150 7.92 -7.82 0.04
N ALA A 151 8.36 -6.70 0.62
CA ALA A 151 7.62 -6.02 1.65
C ALA A 151 6.29 -5.42 1.15
N TYR A 152 6.17 -5.15 -0.15
CA TYR A 152 4.94 -4.66 -0.79
C TYR A 152 3.94 -5.77 -1.17
N LEU A 153 4.25 -7.04 -0.90
CA LEU A 153 3.30 -8.15 -1.15
C LEU A 153 2.17 -8.23 -0.13
N GLY A 154 2.26 -7.45 0.96
CA GLY A 154 1.19 -7.25 1.94
C GLY A 154 1.28 -5.86 2.53
#